data_AF-A0A917D3Z4-F1
#
_entry.id   AF-A0A917D3Z4-F1
#
_cell.length_a   1.000
_cell.length_b   1.000
_cell.length_c   1.000
_cell.angle_alpha   90.00
_cell.angle_beta   90.00
_cell.angle_gamma   90.00
#
_symmetry.space_group_name_H-M   'P 1'
#
loop_
_entity.id
_entity.type
_entity.pdbx_description
1 polymer ?
#
loop_
_entity_poly.entity_id
_entity_poly.type
_entity_poly.pdbx_seq_one_letter_code
_entity_poly.pdbx_strand_id
1 'polypeptide(L)'
;MSCPATVCVTATIEDNDYRAARMAALNADHTMLVRLEAEPDTLQRRIRDREPASWSGLDDLVRNARTLADTMVLLTRVDLVISTEGREVDDVASELLSALRVG
;
A
#
# COMPACT_ATOMS: atom_id res chain seq x y z
N MET A 1 2.37 -0.33 32.74
CA MET A 1 1.48 -0.11 31.59
C MET A 1 2.37 -0.15 30.36
N SER A 2 2.38 -1.27 29.63
CA SER A 2 3.18 -1.36 28.40
C SER A 2 2.42 -0.62 27.30
N CYS A 3 3.12 0.23 26.53
CA CYS A 3 2.54 0.78 25.31
C CYS A 3 2.29 -0.42 24.37
N PRO A 4 1.10 -0.60 23.79
CA PRO A 4 0.89 -1.65 22.81
C PRO A 4 1.86 -1.44 21.63
N ALA A 5 2.51 -2.51 21.19
CA ALA A 5 3.45 -2.44 20.09
C ALA A 5 2.69 -2.33 18.76
N THR A 6 2.88 -1.24 18.03
CA THR A 6 2.36 -1.09 16.67
C THR A 6 3.30 -1.77 15.68
N VAL A 7 2.76 -2.63 14.81
CA VAL A 7 3.50 -3.27 13.71
C VAL A 7 2.97 -2.75 12.37
N CYS A 8 3.86 -2.24 11.53
CA CYS A 8 3.53 -1.87 10.16
C CYS A 8 3.87 -3.05 9.23
N VAL A 9 2.88 -3.53 8.47
CA VAL A 9 3.06 -4.59 7.47
C VAL A 9 2.70 -4.02 6.11
N THR A 10 3.63 -4.14 5.16
CA THR A 10 3.39 -3.78 3.76
C THR A 10 3.13 -5.04 2.95
N ALA A 11 2.06 -5.03 2.16
CA ALA A 11 1.77 -6.11 1.22
C ALA A 11 1.13 -5.52 -0.05
N THR A 12 1.48 -6.09 -1.21
CA THR A 12 0.73 -5.86 -2.44
C THR A 12 -0.52 -6.73 -2.39
N ILE A 13 -1.68 -6.13 -2.12
CA ILE A 13 -2.96 -6.85 -2.05
C ILE A 13 -3.66 -6.75 -3.40
N GLU A 14 -3.82 -7.90 -4.06
CA GLU A 14 -4.32 -7.95 -5.45
C GLU A 14 -5.84 -8.06 -5.53
N ASP A 15 -6.48 -8.66 -4.52
CA ASP A 15 -7.92 -8.87 -4.45
C ASP A 15 -8.45 -9.00 -3.00
N ASN A 16 -9.77 -9.14 -2.87
CA ASN A 16 -10.46 -9.24 -1.58
C ASN A 16 -10.24 -10.57 -0.84
N ASP A 17 -9.97 -11.67 -1.56
CA ASP A 17 -9.73 -12.98 -0.96
C ASP A 17 -8.35 -13.00 -0.31
N TYR A 18 -7.34 -12.51 -1.02
CA TYR A 18 -6.00 -12.30 -0.50
C TYR A 18 -5.99 -11.30 0.64
N ARG A 19 -6.75 -10.20 0.54
CA ARG A 19 -6.97 -9.26 1.66
C ARG A 19 -7.49 -10.00 2.89
N ALA A 20 -8.58 -10.77 2.76
CA ALA A 20 -9.20 -11.48 3.87
C ALA A 20 -8.24 -12.49 4.52
N ALA A 21 -7.52 -13.26 3.71
CA ALA A 21 -6.51 -14.21 4.18
C ALA A 21 -5.38 -13.50 4.94
N ARG A 22 -4.90 -12.36 4.46
CA ARG A 22 -3.86 -11.57 5.13
C ARG A 22 -4.32 -10.98 6.45
N MET A 23 -5.53 -10.42 6.51
CA MET A 23 -6.06 -9.86 7.76
C MET A 23 -6.26 -10.95 8.82
N ALA A 24 -6.73 -12.14 8.43
CA ALA A 24 -6.87 -13.27 9.34
C ALA A 24 -5.50 -13.76 9.88
N ALA A 25 -4.46 -13.72 9.05
CA ALA A 25 -3.12 -14.16 9.45
C ALA A 25 -2.40 -13.22 10.43
N LEU A 26 -2.74 -11.92 10.42
CA LEU A 26 -2.11 -10.93 11.32
C LEU A 26 -2.50 -11.16 12.79
N ASN A 27 -3.69 -11.71 13.06
CA ASN A 27 -4.19 -12.01 14.41
C ASN A 27 -3.92 -10.90 15.44
N ALA A 28 -4.15 -9.65 15.04
CA ALA A 28 -3.99 -8.48 15.90
C ALA A 28 -5.35 -8.07 16.49
N ASP A 29 -5.33 -7.56 17.72
CA ASP A 29 -6.54 -7.08 18.42
C ASP A 29 -7.22 -5.93 17.66
N HIS A 30 -6.39 -5.10 17.02
CA HIS A 30 -6.82 -3.99 16.17
C HIS A 30 -6.00 -3.98 14.89
N THR A 31 -6.67 -3.74 13.76
CA THR A 31 -6.03 -3.62 12.46
C THR A 31 -6.60 -2.44 11.70
N MET A 32 -5.73 -1.71 11.00
CA MET A 32 -6.12 -0.67 10.06
C MET A 32 -5.49 -0.99 8.71
N LEU A 33 -6.31 -1.22 7.68
CA LEU A 33 -5.86 -1.42 6.32
C LEU A 33 -5.81 -0.08 5.59
N VAL A 34 -4.61 0.33 5.22
CA VAL A 34 -4.36 1.54 4.44
C VAL A 34 -3.97 1.18 3.01
N ARG A 35 -4.64 1.78 2.02
CA ARG A 35 -4.20 1.74 0.62
C ARG A 35 -3.41 3.01 0.32
N LEU A 36 -2.14 2.85 -0.02
CA LEU A 36 -1.34 3.93 -0.60
C LEU A 36 -1.58 3.97 -2.11
N GLU A 37 -1.87 5.15 -2.65
CA GLU A 37 -2.09 5.33 -4.07
C GLU A 37 -1.20 6.42 -4.67
N ALA A 38 -0.94 6.30 -5.96
CA ALA A 38 -0.26 7.27 -6.80
C ALA A 38 -0.87 7.15 -8.19
N GLU A 39 -0.71 8.16 -9.03
CA GLU A 39 -1.14 8.04 -10.42
C GLU A 39 -0.37 6.89 -11.11
N PRO A 40 -1.00 6.11 -12.01
CA PRO A 40 -0.34 4.98 -12.68
C PRO A 40 0.95 5.37 -13.38
N ASP A 41 1.00 6.56 -13.98
CA ASP A 41 2.18 7.10 -14.65
C ASP A 41 3.29 7.44 -13.66
N THR A 42 2.93 7.95 -12.47
CA THR A 42 3.89 8.20 -11.38
C THR A 42 4.48 6.88 -10.87
N LEU A 43 3.67 5.83 -10.72
CA LEU A 43 4.15 4.51 -10.31
C LEU A 43 5.06 3.88 -11.37
N GLN A 44 4.68 3.95 -12.65
CA GLN A 44 5.51 3.48 -13.76
C GLN A 44 6.88 4.17 -13.79
N ARG A 45 6.90 5.50 -13.64
CA ARG A 45 8.14 6.28 -13.55
C ARG A 45 8.99 5.82 -12.37
N ARG A 46 8.42 5.73 -11.16
CA ARG A 46 9.12 5.27 -9.95
C ARG A 46 9.72 3.87 -10.10
N ILE A 47 9.02 2.95 -10.78
CA ILE A 47 9.53 1.61 -11.08
C ILE A 47 10.72 1.69 -12.05
N ARG A 48 10.59 2.42 -13.16
CA ARG A 48 11.66 2.54 -14.17
C ARG A 48 12.90 3.25 -13.65
N ASP A 49 12.73 4.21 -12.74
CA ASP A 49 13.85 4.91 -12.10
C ASP A 49 14.59 4.02 -11.08
N ARG A 50 13.87 3.10 -10.43
CA ARG A 50 14.41 2.20 -9.41
C ARG A 50 15.08 0.96 -10.00
N GLU A 51 14.47 0.35 -11.01
CA GLU A 51 14.89 -0.94 -11.53
C GLU A 51 15.89 -0.82 -12.70
N PRO A 52 16.89 -1.71 -12.81
CA PRO A 52 17.80 -1.70 -13.94
C PRO A 52 17.09 -1.91 -15.27
N ALA A 53 17.39 -1.09 -16.29
CA ALA A 53 16.81 -1.24 -17.63
C ALA A 53 17.14 -2.59 -18.31
N SER A 54 18.22 -3.25 -17.89
CA SER A 54 18.62 -4.59 -18.38
C SER A 54 17.86 -5.73 -17.70
N TRP A 55 17.07 -5.46 -16.66
CA TRP A 55 16.32 -6.49 -15.97
C TRP A 55 15.13 -6.94 -16.83
N SER A 56 15.13 -8.21 -17.19
CA SER A 56 14.10 -8.81 -18.06
C SER A 56 12.67 -8.74 -17.50
N GLY A 57 12.51 -8.51 -16.19
CA GLY A 57 11.20 -8.42 -15.52
C GLY A 57 10.60 -7.01 -15.51
N LEU A 58 11.29 -5.98 -16.01
CA LEU A 58 10.87 -4.59 -15.87
C LEU A 58 9.52 -4.31 -16.54
N ASP A 59 9.34 -4.74 -17.79
CA ASP A 59 8.11 -4.46 -18.53
C ASP A 59 6.91 -5.22 -17.96
N ASP A 60 7.14 -6.44 -17.44
CA ASP A 60 6.12 -7.22 -16.73
C ASP A 60 5.73 -6.56 -15.42
N LEU A 61 6.69 -6.07 -14.64
CA LEU A 61 6.43 -5.34 -13.40
C LEU A 61 5.61 -4.06 -13.66
N VAL A 62 5.99 -3.28 -14.68
CA VAL A 62 5.27 -2.06 -15.07
C VAL A 62 3.83 -2.37 -15.50
N ARG A 63 3.63 -3.44 -16.28
CA ARG A 63 2.30 -3.89 -16.71
C ARG A 63 1.46 -4.33 -15.51
N ASN A 64 2.00 -5.16 -14.62
CA ASN A 64 1.30 -5.65 -13.45
C ASN A 64 0.95 -4.51 -12.47
N ALA A 65 1.85 -3.54 -12.30
CA ALA A 65 1.60 -2.35 -11.48
C ALA A 65 0.41 -1.54 -12.00
N ARG A 66 0.26 -1.41 -13.32
CA ARG A 66 -0.90 -0.74 -13.92
C ARG A 66 -2.19 -1.54 -13.69
N THR A 67 -2.16 -2.85 -13.91
CA THR A 67 -3.32 -3.72 -13.61
C THR A 67 -3.74 -3.61 -12.15
N LEU A 68 -2.79 -3.57 -11.22
CA LEU A 68 -3.06 -3.40 -9.80
C LEU A 68 -3.70 -2.06 -9.48
N ALA A 69 -3.29 -0.95 -10.12
CA ALA A 69 -3.94 0.34 -9.93
C ALA A 69 -5.44 0.28 -10.29
N ASP A 70 -5.79 -0.43 -11.36
CA ASP A 70 -7.18 -0.60 -11.80
C ASP A 70 -7.99 -1.54 -10.90
N THR A 71 -7.38 -2.59 -10.33
CA THR A 71 -8.10 -3.57 -9.51
C THR A 71 -8.17 -3.19 -8.03
N MET A 72 -7.12 -2.57 -7.48
CA MET A 72 -7.05 -2.22 -6.06
C MET A 72 -8.07 -1.16 -5.64
N VAL A 73 -8.62 -0.40 -6.60
CA VAL A 73 -9.75 0.52 -6.35
C VAL A 73 -11.00 -0.22 -5.86
N LEU A 74 -11.15 -1.50 -6.22
CA LEU A 74 -12.29 -2.36 -5.90
C LEU A 74 -12.12 -3.13 -4.58
N LEU A 75 -11.00 -2.94 -3.87
CA LEU A 75 -10.80 -3.56 -2.56
C LEU A 75 -11.83 -3.02 -1.56
N THR A 76 -12.48 -3.94 -0.88
CA THR A 76 -13.45 -3.63 0.18
C THR A 76 -12.75 -3.56 1.52
N ARG A 77 -13.38 -2.86 2.50
CA ARG A 77 -12.87 -2.76 3.88
C ARG A 77 -11.45 -2.19 3.94
N VAL A 78 -11.19 -1.18 3.11
CA VAL A 78 -10.03 -0.29 3.25
C VAL A 78 -10.45 0.81 4.21
N ASP A 79 -9.73 0.96 5.31
CA ASP A 79 -10.07 1.93 6.36
C ASP A 79 -9.62 3.34 5.99
N LEU A 80 -8.52 3.44 5.25
CA LEU A 80 -7.95 4.71 4.80
C LEU A 80 -7.29 4.56 3.43
N VAL A 81 -7.48 5.57 2.58
CA VAL A 81 -6.77 5.71 1.31
C VAL A 81 -5.91 6.97 1.41
N ILE A 82 -4.61 6.84 1.15
CA ILE A 82 -3.67 7.97 1.18
C ILE A 82 -3.01 8.09 -0.19
N SER A 83 -3.22 9.22 -0.85
CA SER A 83 -2.43 9.58 -2.03
C SER A 83 -1.00 9.95 -1.63
N THR A 84 -0.05 9.45 -2.39
CA THR A 84 1.39 9.74 -2.31
C THR A 84 1.85 10.62 -3.48
N GLU A 85 0.91 11.17 -4.25
CA GLU A 85 1.20 12.01 -5.40
C GLU A 85 1.72 13.38 -4.96
N GLY A 86 2.91 13.76 -5.41
CA GLY A 86 3.52 15.05 -5.08
C GLY A 86 3.81 15.28 -3.59
N ARG A 87 3.83 14.22 -2.76
CA ARG A 87 4.00 14.32 -1.30
C ARG A 87 5.34 13.77 -0.84
N GLU A 88 5.85 14.40 0.22
CA GLU A 88 7.01 13.91 0.94
C GLU A 88 6.63 12.73 1.86
N VAL A 89 7.61 11.87 2.14
CA VAL A 89 7.41 10.66 2.95
C VAL A 89 6.95 11.02 4.37
N ASP A 90 7.52 12.07 4.96
CA ASP A 90 7.19 12.50 6.32
C ASP A 90 5.75 13.00 6.46
N ASP A 91 5.19 13.59 5.40
CA ASP A 91 3.78 14.02 5.38
C ASP A 91 2.84 12.82 5.36
N VAL A 92 3.16 11.80 4.55
CA VAL A 92 2.38 10.56 4.48
C VAL A 92 2.46 9.79 5.81
N ALA A 93 3.64 9.72 6.41
CA ALA A 93 3.84 9.09 7.71
C ALA A 93 3.09 9.83 8.83
N SER A 94 3.07 11.16 8.80
CA SER A 94 2.34 11.98 9.78
C SER A 94 0.83 11.79 9.69
N GLU A 95 0.29 11.63 8.48
CA GLU A 95 -1.13 11.31 8.27
C GLU A 95 -1.48 9.91 8.79
N LEU A 96 -0.65 8.91 8.48
CA LEU A 96 -0.79 7.55 9.01
C LEU A 96 -0.82 7.53 10.56
N LEU A 97 0.14 8.22 11.19
CA LEU A 97 0.23 8.33 12.64
C LEU A 97 -0.98 9.05 13.24
N SER A 98 -1.52 10.05 12.54
CA SER A 98 -2.70 10.77 13.00
C SER A 98 -3.94 9.88 12.94
N ALA A 99 -4.10 9.09 11.88
CA ALA A 99 -5.20 8.12 11.75
C ALA A 99 -5.16 7.04 12.85
N LEU A 100 -3.97 6.53 13.17
CA LEU A 100 -3.77 5.54 14.24
C LEU A 100 -4.12 6.06 15.64
N ARG A 101 -4.16 7.38 15.86
CA ARG A 101 -4.46 7.98 17.18
C ARG A 101 -5.95 8.24 17.41
N VAL A 102 -6.77 8.13 16.37
CA VAL A 102 -8.22 8.42 16.41
C VAL A 102 -9.06 7.15 16.52
N GLY A 103 -8.48 5.97 16.24
CA GLY A 103 -9.08 4.65 16.50
C GLY A 103 -8.70 4.11 17.87
#